data_AF-A0A2D4PUP9-F1
#
_entry.id   AF-A0A2D4PUP9-F1
#
_cell.length_a   1.000
_cell.length_b   1.000
_cell.length_c   1.000
_cell.angle_alpha   90.00
_cell.angle_beta   90.00
_cell.angle_gamma   90.00
#
_symmetry.space_group_name_H-M   'P 1'
#
loop_
_entity.id
_entity.type
_entity.pdbx_description
1 polymer ?
#
loop_
_entity_poly.entity_id
_entity_poly.type
_entity_poly.pdbx_seq_one_letter_code
_entity_poly.pdbx_strand_id
1 'polypeptide(L)'
;PRVSWIEKYVGKEDPQYWDRETQILRGHEKVFRKGLETLRNRYNQSEGLHIIQRMYGCELRRDGSKGGFEQHGYDGKTFVTFDKETLTWVAPDPQAQFT
;
A
#
# COMPACT_ATOMS: atom_id res chain seq x y z
N PRO A 1 -3.06 16.47 -10.10
CA PRO A 1 -1.71 16.62 -9.52
C PRO A 1 -1.80 17.43 -8.21
N ARG A 2 -0.89 17.23 -7.25
CA ARG A 2 -0.84 18.02 -5.99
C ARG A 2 0.25 19.09 -5.98
N VAL A 3 1.12 19.10 -6.99
CA VAL A 3 2.24 20.03 -7.17
C VAL A 3 2.35 20.40 -8.66
N SER A 4 2.82 21.61 -8.98
CA SER A 4 2.79 22.16 -10.35
C SER A 4 3.89 21.60 -11.27
N TRP A 5 5.05 21.26 -10.72
CA TRP A 5 6.17 20.78 -11.53
C TRP A 5 5.85 19.44 -12.21
N ILE A 6 5.18 18.52 -11.52
CA ILE A 6 4.89 17.19 -12.09
C ILE A 6 3.91 17.29 -13.26
N GLU A 7 2.95 18.22 -13.18
CA GLU A 7 2.04 18.51 -14.26
C GLU A 7 2.76 19.07 -15.49
N LYS A 8 3.70 20.00 -15.27
CA LYS A 8 4.45 20.67 -16.34
C LYS A 8 5.41 19.74 -17.09
N TYR A 9 6.09 18.84 -16.39
CA TYR A 9 7.15 18.01 -16.96
C TYR A 9 6.65 16.61 -17.32
N VAL A 10 6.09 15.87 -16.36
CA VAL A 10 5.70 14.47 -16.57
C VAL A 10 4.53 14.34 -17.54
N GLY A 11 3.53 15.22 -17.45
CA GLY A 11 2.40 15.20 -18.40
C GLY A 11 2.79 15.51 -19.85
N LYS A 12 3.94 16.14 -20.08
CA LYS A 12 4.46 16.41 -21.43
C LYS A 12 5.33 15.26 -21.94
N GLU A 13 6.15 14.69 -21.07
CA GLU A 13 7.07 13.59 -21.42
C GLU A 13 6.34 12.24 -21.55
N ASP A 14 5.35 11.99 -20.69
CA ASP A 14 4.49 10.82 -20.72
C ASP A 14 3.01 11.26 -20.68
N PRO A 15 2.39 11.47 -21.85
CA PRO A 15 0.98 11.84 -21.95
C PRO A 15 0.02 10.82 -21.32
N GLN A 16 0.43 9.56 -21.17
CA GLN A 16 -0.40 8.49 -20.61
C GLN A 16 -0.21 8.32 -19.10
N TYR A 17 0.72 9.07 -18.49
CA TYR A 17 1.06 8.95 -17.08
C TYR A 17 -0.18 9.02 -16.18
N TRP A 18 -1.03 10.03 -16.36
CA TRP A 18 -2.20 10.24 -15.51
C TRP A 18 -3.27 9.18 -15.68
N ASP A 19 -3.47 8.67 -16.89
CA ASP A 19 -4.44 7.60 -17.15
C ASP A 19 -3.98 6.29 -16.51
N ARG A 20 -2.67 5.98 -16.62
CA ARG A 20 -2.07 4.81 -15.97
C ARG A 20 -2.18 4.88 -14.45
N GLU A 21 -1.80 6.00 -13.84
CA GLU A 21 -1.94 6.22 -12.39
C GLU A 21 -3.41 6.10 -11.95
N THR A 22 -4.34 6.67 -12.73
CA THR A 22 -5.78 6.58 -12.43
C THR A 22 -6.27 5.14 -12.47
N GLN A 23 -5.86 4.35 -13.47
CA GLN A 23 -6.24 2.94 -13.56
C GLN A 23 -5.66 2.10 -12.41
N ILE A 24 -4.40 2.33 -12.05
CA ILE A 24 -3.74 1.67 -10.91
C ILE A 24 -4.49 1.96 -9.61
N LEU A 25 -4.79 3.24 -9.33
CA LEU A 25 -5.49 3.63 -8.11
C LEU A 25 -6.93 3.11 -8.04
N ARG A 26 -7.64 3.05 -9.17
CA ARG A 26 -8.96 2.39 -9.25
C ARG A 26 -8.88 0.88 -9.00
N GLY A 27 -7.81 0.23 -9.46
CA GLY A 27 -7.51 -1.16 -9.14
C GLY A 27 -7.32 -1.36 -7.64
N HIS A 28 -6.50 -0.52 -7.01
CA HIS A 28 -6.28 -0.55 -5.57
C HIS A 28 -7.55 -0.30 -4.76
N GLU A 29 -8.41 0.64 -5.16
CA GLU A 29 -9.71 0.88 -4.51
C GLU A 29 -10.55 -0.41 -4.40
N LYS A 30 -10.64 -1.17 -5.50
CA LYS A 30 -11.37 -2.45 -5.51
C LYS A 30 -10.73 -3.49 -4.60
N VAL A 31 -9.40 -3.57 -4.60
CA VAL A 31 -8.65 -4.50 -3.74
C VAL A 31 -8.85 -4.15 -2.25
N PHE A 32 -8.77 -2.88 -1.87
CA PHE A 32 -9.00 -2.44 -0.48
C PHE A 32 -10.43 -2.71 -0.02
N ARG A 33 -11.44 -2.50 -0.89
CA ARG A 33 -12.83 -2.82 -0.58
C ARG A 33 -13.02 -4.30 -0.24
N LYS A 34 -12.53 -5.19 -1.11
CA LYS A 34 -12.58 -6.65 -0.86
C LYS A 34 -11.74 -7.06 0.34
N GLY A 35 -10.60 -6.39 0.54
CA GLY A 35 -9.72 -6.59 1.70
C GLY A 35 -10.44 -6.31 3.01
N LEU A 36 -11.24 -5.23 3.09
CA LEU A 36 -12.02 -4.89 4.30
C LEU A 36 -12.99 -6.01 4.66
N GLU A 37 -13.73 -6.54 3.69
CA GLU A 37 -14.64 -7.66 3.91
C GLU A 37 -13.89 -8.92 4.37
N THR A 38 -12.74 -9.20 3.75
CA THR A 38 -11.90 -10.35 4.08
C THR A 38 -11.37 -10.28 5.51
N LEU A 39 -10.80 -9.14 5.91
CA LEU A 39 -10.27 -8.96 7.25
C LEU A 39 -11.38 -8.97 8.28
N ARG A 40 -12.50 -8.29 8.02
CA ARG A 40 -13.66 -8.29 8.91
C ARG A 40 -14.13 -9.73 9.23
N ASN A 41 -14.16 -10.60 8.22
CA ASN A 41 -14.49 -12.02 8.41
C ASN A 41 -13.42 -12.77 9.21
N ARG A 42 -12.13 -12.54 8.95
CA ARG A 42 -11.03 -13.21 9.71
C ARG A 42 -11.07 -12.88 11.20
N TYR A 43 -11.41 -11.63 11.54
CA TYR A 43 -11.55 -11.20 12.94
C TYR A 43 -12.93 -11.47 13.54
N ASN A 44 -13.85 -12.14 12.81
CA ASN A 44 -15.23 -12.38 13.23
C ASN A 44 -15.98 -11.10 13.66
N GLN A 45 -15.75 -10.00 12.96
CA GLN A 45 -16.38 -8.71 13.21
C GLN A 45 -17.66 -8.57 12.38
N SER A 46 -18.74 -8.05 12.96
CA SER A 46 -20.03 -7.88 12.26
C SER A 46 -20.45 -6.41 12.12
N GLU A 47 -20.01 -5.56 13.03
CA GLU A 47 -20.42 -4.16 13.14
C GLU A 47 -19.22 -3.26 13.42
N GLY A 48 -19.38 -1.96 13.16
CA GLY A 48 -18.33 -0.95 13.37
C GLY A 48 -17.62 -0.51 12.09
N LEU A 49 -16.79 0.53 12.24
CA LEU A 49 -15.93 1.05 11.18
C LEU A 49 -14.53 0.46 11.34
N HIS A 50 -14.04 -0.15 10.27
CA HIS A 50 -12.70 -0.74 10.21
C HIS A 50 -11.87 -0.06 9.13
N ILE A 51 -10.56 -0.04 9.33
CA ILE A 51 -9.63 0.68 8.45
C ILE A 51 -8.53 -0.27 8.00
N ILE A 52 -8.29 -0.32 6.68
CA ILE A 52 -7.06 -0.88 6.10
C ILE A 52 -6.17 0.26 5.66
N GLN A 53 -4.89 0.15 5.96
CA GLN A 53 -3.86 1.09 5.53
C GLN A 53 -2.74 0.34 4.81
N ARG A 54 -2.17 0.94 3.77
CA ARG A 54 -0.93 0.48 3.13
C ARG A 54 0.02 1.65 3.09
N MET A 55 1.26 1.41 3.48
CA MET A 55 2.35 2.36 3.35
C MET A 55 3.51 1.66 2.67
N TYR A 56 4.01 2.27 1.59
CA TYR A 56 5.16 1.76 0.87
C TYR A 56 5.97 2.93 0.32
N GLY A 57 7.25 2.67 0.04
CA GLY A 57 8.12 3.68 -0.54
C GLY A 57 9.55 3.20 -0.68
N CYS A 58 10.37 4.05 -1.26
CA CYS A 58 11.81 3.87 -1.39
C CYS A 58 12.54 5.12 -0.91
N GLU A 59 13.80 4.93 -0.53
CA GLU A 59 14.69 6.00 -0.12
C GLU A 59 16.00 5.86 -0.90
N LEU A 60 16.49 6.95 -1.48
CA LEU A 60 17.83 7.02 -2.04
C LEU A 60 18.67 7.94 -1.15
N ARG A 61 19.69 7.38 -0.50
CA ARG A 61 20.54 8.12 0.44
C ARG A 61 21.74 8.73 -0.26
N ARG A 62 22.41 9.67 0.41
CA ARG A 62 23.57 10.41 -0.14
C ARG A 62 24.76 9.51 -0.47
N ASP A 63 24.93 8.42 0.26
CA ASP A 63 25.95 7.40 0.02
C ASP A 63 25.59 6.45 -1.14
N GLY A 64 24.45 6.68 -1.81
CA GLY A 64 23.94 5.83 -2.88
C GLY A 64 23.21 4.59 -2.39
N SER A 65 23.13 4.35 -1.08
CA SER A 65 22.37 3.22 -0.54
C SER A 65 20.87 3.39 -0.79
N LYS A 66 20.20 2.26 -1.01
CA LYS A 66 18.77 2.20 -1.34
C LYS A 66 17.98 1.60 -0.18
N GLY A 67 17.11 2.40 0.40
CA GLY A 67 16.09 2.00 1.35
C GLY A 67 14.77 1.70 0.66
N GLY A 68 13.88 1.04 1.39
CA GLY A 68 12.52 0.75 0.93
C GLY A 68 11.74 0.03 2.01
N PHE A 69 10.43 0.19 1.98
CA PHE A 69 9.55 -0.40 2.97
C PHE A 69 8.20 -0.69 2.31
N GLU A 70 7.51 -1.70 2.82
CA GLU A 70 6.12 -1.96 2.53
C GLU A 70 5.47 -2.56 3.77
N GLN A 71 4.35 -1.98 4.19
CA GLN A 71 3.61 -2.39 5.37
C GLN A 71 2.11 -2.20 5.16
N HIS A 72 1.34 -3.11 5.73
CA HIS A 72 -0.10 -3.05 5.78
C HIS A 72 -0.56 -3.03 7.23
N GLY A 73 -1.59 -2.22 7.50
CA GLY A 73 -2.21 -2.11 8.81
C GLY A 73 -3.69 -2.38 8.77
N TYR A 74 -4.22 -2.88 9.88
CA TYR A 74 -5.65 -3.08 10.13
C TYR A 74 -6.02 -2.49 11.49
N ASP A 75 -7.04 -1.64 11.52
CA ASP A 75 -7.50 -0.93 12.73
C ASP A 75 -6.37 -0.23 13.51
N GLY A 76 -5.44 0.39 12.77
CA GLY A 76 -4.31 1.14 13.31
C GLY A 76 -3.15 0.27 13.83
N LYS A 77 -3.23 -1.05 13.72
CA LYS A 77 -2.16 -1.99 14.11
C LYS A 77 -1.44 -2.53 12.89
N THR A 78 -0.16 -2.84 13.04
CA THR A 78 0.62 -3.55 12.01
C THR A 78 0.00 -4.92 11.74
N PHE A 79 -0.38 -5.17 10.49
CA PHE A 79 -0.94 -6.44 10.04
C PHE A 79 0.15 -7.30 9.39
N VAL A 80 0.84 -6.76 8.36
CA VAL A 80 2.03 -7.38 7.76
C VAL A 80 3.07 -6.34 7.38
N THR A 81 4.35 -6.73 7.41
CA THR A 81 5.48 -5.93 6.93
C THR A 81 6.35 -6.76 6.02
N PHE A 82 6.87 -6.17 4.95
CA PHE A 82 7.79 -6.85 4.05
C PHE A 82 9.23 -6.77 4.57
N ASP A 83 9.82 -7.92 4.89
CA ASP A 83 11.25 -8.05 5.16
C ASP A 83 11.98 -8.29 3.83
N LYS A 84 12.74 -7.28 3.42
CA LYS A 84 13.48 -7.31 2.16
C LYS A 84 14.78 -8.10 2.24
N GLU A 85 15.31 -8.32 3.44
CA GLU A 85 16.55 -9.08 3.62
C GLU A 85 16.30 -10.56 3.39
N THR A 86 15.16 -11.05 3.86
CA THR A 86 14.72 -12.45 3.70
C THR A 86 13.75 -12.65 2.54
N LEU A 87 13.22 -11.57 1.95
CA LEU A 87 12.15 -11.59 0.94
C LEU A 87 10.86 -12.26 1.43
N THR A 88 10.53 -12.08 2.70
CA THR A 88 9.35 -12.67 3.33
C THR A 88 8.43 -11.62 3.93
N TRP A 89 7.15 -11.98 4.07
CA TRP A 89 6.20 -11.19 4.86
C TRP A 89 6.30 -11.60 6.32
N VAL A 90 6.45 -10.60 7.19
CA VAL A 90 6.41 -10.78 8.64
C VAL A 90 4.99 -10.44 9.10
N ALA A 91 4.33 -11.42 9.70
CA ALA A 91 2.95 -11.35 10.15
C ALA A 91 2.90 -11.44 11.70
N PRO A 92 2.96 -10.31 12.42
CA PRO A 92 2.88 -10.31 13.88
C PRO A 92 1.48 -10.68 14.41
N ASP A 93 0.45 -10.54 13.58
CA ASP A 93 -0.93 -10.93 13.91
C ASP A 93 -1.21 -12.37 13.41
N PRO A 94 -1.76 -13.27 14.24
CA PRO A 94 -2.18 -14.60 13.80
C PRO A 94 -3.13 -14.59 12.58
N GLN A 95 -4.02 -13.59 12.48
CA GLN A 95 -4.96 -13.44 11.35
C GLN A 95 -4.26 -13.04 10.04
N ALA A 96 -3.01 -12.60 10.12
CA ALA A 96 -2.17 -12.24 8.98
C ALA A 96 -1.35 -13.41 8.43
N GLN A 97 -1.28 -14.55 9.12
CA GLN A 97 -0.52 -15.73 8.65
C GLN A 97 -1.13 -16.38 7.40
N PHE A 98 -2.42 -16.14 7.15
CA PHE A 98 -3.16 -16.69 6.01
C PHE A 98 -3.39 -15.59 4.95
N THR A 99 -2.33 -15.04 4.36
CA THR A 99 -2.42 -13.91 3.41
C THR A 99 -1.86 -14.27 2.04
#